data_AF-A0A9D7YVN8-F1
#
_entry.id   AF-A0A9D7YVN8-F1
#
_cell.length_a   1.000
_cell.length_b   1.000
_cell.length_c   1.000
_cell.angle_alpha   90.00
_cell.angle_beta   90.00
_cell.angle_gamma   90.00
#
_symmetry.space_group_name_H-M   'P 1'
#
loop_
_entity.id
_entity.type
_entity.pdbx_description
1 polymer ?
#
loop_
_entity_poly.entity_id
_entity_poly.type
_entity_poly.pdbx_seq_one_letter_code
_entity_poly.pdbx_strand_id
1 'polypeptide(L)'
;MKKYRLFGVIGAVCITLSILYSLVGNSQTPSSRVILSTNPHLERILPFEAGTERHQSPVTMTLQAVDAAGKSLENAKINLEILTPPSTPWLTTDFPIVEGTKLLQMNAVAPDGKLEIQQMLPIRGKYELLVKVSPLVANTFAPYEQTLNLNVRENPIKYKYFVVTAAILLAVGLLGGWVIGGQQELQQGEIAPQSVRLLLSSLTVIAIVALLFINISAEVAEAHGSGHHSSNTEAIAPSSQKSQGLEIQVQGDKNATVGKLANLGLQVKDTTTGQPIKDVTLQVKAIALEDNLTVFAYKGLSDQEGKLIWQEQFFDGAPHKVEIEATPNSGSSREFTPIKVAQEIEVEAIAPPIYIRLIGLFYFTAIVGIGMGIGLLIQHRRTPKPRIN
;
A
#
# COMPACT_ATOMS: atom_id res chain seq x y z
N MET A 1 -72.34 8.32 -19.26
CA MET A 1 -71.31 9.38 -19.12
C MET A 1 -70.76 9.57 -17.70
N LYS A 2 -71.47 9.24 -16.60
CA LYS A 2 -70.95 9.42 -15.21
C LYS A 2 -69.76 8.50 -14.83
N LYS A 3 -69.69 7.27 -15.35
CA LYS A 3 -68.64 6.29 -14.99
C LYS A 3 -67.23 6.69 -15.49
N TYR A 4 -67.12 7.33 -16.66
CA TYR A 4 -65.83 7.77 -17.22
C TYR A 4 -65.23 8.99 -16.52
N ARG A 5 -66.05 9.81 -15.85
CA ARG A 5 -65.56 10.95 -15.03
C ARG A 5 -64.83 10.47 -13.78
N LEU A 6 -65.27 9.36 -13.18
CA LEU A 6 -64.63 8.80 -11.99
C LEU A 6 -63.24 8.25 -12.30
N PHE A 7 -63.07 7.53 -13.43
CA PHE A 7 -61.77 7.04 -13.86
C PHE A 7 -60.79 8.15 -14.23
N GLY A 8 -61.28 9.25 -14.82
CA GLY A 8 -60.45 10.44 -15.08
C GLY A 8 -59.93 11.11 -13.81
N VAL A 9 -60.76 11.19 -12.77
CA VAL A 9 -60.37 11.76 -11.46
C VAL A 9 -59.35 10.86 -10.75
N ILE A 10 -59.57 9.55 -10.74
CA ILE A 10 -58.62 8.59 -10.13
C ILE A 10 -57.27 8.66 -10.85
N GLY A 11 -57.27 8.69 -12.19
CA GLY A 11 -56.05 8.83 -12.98
C GLY A 11 -55.31 10.13 -12.69
N ALA A 12 -56.02 11.25 -12.60
CA ALA A 12 -55.43 12.54 -12.26
C ALA A 12 -54.83 12.55 -10.84
N VAL A 13 -55.50 11.93 -9.87
CA VAL A 13 -55.01 11.80 -8.49
C VAL A 13 -53.77 10.92 -8.40
N CYS A 14 -53.71 9.80 -9.13
CA CYS A 14 -52.52 8.95 -9.16
C CYS A 14 -51.33 9.66 -9.80
N ILE A 15 -51.53 10.41 -10.89
CA ILE A 15 -50.47 11.16 -11.56
C ILE A 15 -49.94 12.28 -10.65
N THR A 16 -50.81 13.04 -9.98
CA THR A 16 -50.37 14.08 -9.04
C THR A 16 -49.67 13.49 -7.81
N LEU A 17 -50.13 12.35 -7.29
CA LEU A 17 -49.43 11.62 -6.22
C LEU A 17 -48.05 11.14 -6.66
N SER A 18 -47.88 10.62 -7.88
CA SER A 18 -46.57 10.21 -8.42
C SER A 18 -45.64 11.41 -8.62
N ILE A 19 -46.15 12.55 -9.10
CA ILE A 19 -45.38 13.79 -9.24
C ILE A 19 -44.96 14.32 -7.86
N LEU A 20 -45.87 14.33 -6.87
CA LEU A 20 -45.58 14.71 -5.49
C LEU A 20 -44.55 13.78 -4.84
N TYR A 21 -44.63 12.46 -5.08
CA TYR A 21 -43.63 11.49 -4.61
C TYR A 21 -42.26 11.70 -5.27
N SER A 22 -42.23 12.08 -6.55
CA SER A 22 -40.98 12.40 -7.25
C SER A 22 -40.37 13.75 -6.84
N LEU A 23 -41.18 14.65 -6.28
CA LEU A 23 -40.76 15.94 -5.72
C LEU A 23 -40.27 15.84 -4.26
N VAL A 24 -40.50 14.70 -3.58
CA VAL A 24 -39.70 14.31 -2.40
C VAL A 24 -38.34 13.78 -2.89
N GLY A 25 -37.69 14.57 -3.75
CA GLY A 25 -36.29 14.38 -4.09
C GLY A 25 -35.47 14.65 -2.84
N ASN A 26 -34.55 13.73 -2.52
CA ASN A 26 -33.61 13.80 -1.41
C ASN A 26 -33.09 15.23 -1.15
N SER A 27 -33.75 15.97 -0.25
CA SER A 27 -33.09 17.04 0.47
C SER A 27 -32.11 16.37 1.42
N GLN A 28 -30.92 16.05 0.91
CA GLN A 28 -29.77 15.82 1.79
C GLN A 28 -29.56 17.14 2.53
N THR A 29 -29.95 17.17 3.80
CA THR A 29 -29.59 18.28 4.68
C THR A 29 -28.08 18.43 4.62
N PRO A 30 -27.56 19.62 4.26
CA PRO A 30 -26.13 19.82 4.15
C PRO A 30 -25.48 19.50 5.49
N SER A 31 -24.51 18.59 5.49
CA SER A 31 -23.80 18.12 6.67
C SER A 31 -22.32 18.42 6.56
N SER A 32 -21.67 18.64 7.69
CA SER A 32 -20.20 18.72 7.75
C SER A 32 -19.57 17.46 7.14
N ARG A 33 -18.44 17.65 6.47
CA ARG A 33 -17.74 16.57 5.77
C ARG A 33 -16.25 16.86 5.63
N VAL A 34 -15.48 15.83 5.35
CA VAL A 34 -14.07 15.92 4.97
C VAL A 34 -13.94 15.79 3.45
N ILE A 35 -13.19 16.71 2.84
CA ILE A 35 -12.81 16.68 1.43
C ILE A 35 -11.39 16.14 1.33
N LEU A 36 -11.19 15.08 0.55
CA LEU A 36 -9.87 14.53 0.23
C LEU A 36 -9.42 15.00 -1.14
N SER A 37 -8.21 15.56 -1.20
CA SER A 37 -7.49 15.81 -2.45
C SER A 37 -6.10 15.18 -2.42
N THR A 38 -5.62 14.70 -3.57
CA THR A 38 -4.33 14.01 -3.66
C THR A 38 -3.43 14.63 -4.73
N ASN A 39 -2.12 14.54 -4.50
CA ASN A 39 -1.09 14.79 -5.50
C ASN A 39 -0.09 13.61 -5.51
N PRO A 40 0.04 12.86 -6.61
CA PRO A 40 -0.66 13.02 -7.89
C PRO A 40 -2.18 12.76 -7.79
N HIS A 41 -2.94 13.16 -8.82
CA HIS A 41 -4.38 12.90 -8.89
C HIS A 41 -4.66 11.39 -8.80
N LEU A 42 -5.80 11.02 -8.19
CA LEU A 42 -6.16 9.64 -7.85
C LEU A 42 -5.85 8.59 -8.93
N GLU A 43 -6.15 8.91 -10.18
CA GLU A 43 -5.97 8.00 -11.33
C GLU A 43 -4.50 7.66 -11.67
N ARG A 44 -3.56 8.48 -11.19
CA ARG A 44 -2.11 8.35 -11.44
C ARG A 44 -1.36 7.78 -10.23
N ILE A 45 -2.06 7.49 -9.14
CA ILE A 45 -1.46 6.87 -7.97
C ILE A 45 -1.18 5.39 -8.29
N LEU A 46 0.08 5.00 -8.11
CA LEU A 46 0.58 3.64 -8.25
C LEU A 46 1.11 3.17 -6.88
N PRO A 47 1.08 1.85 -6.61
CA PRO A 47 1.69 1.32 -5.41
C PRO A 47 3.22 1.41 -5.48
N PHE A 48 3.87 1.30 -4.33
CA PHE A 48 5.31 1.13 -4.25
C PHE A 48 5.78 -0.13 -5.00
N GLU A 49 6.92 -0.02 -5.68
CA GLU A 49 7.59 -1.10 -6.38
C GLU A 49 9.01 -1.26 -5.82
N ALA A 50 9.28 -2.37 -5.13
CA ALA A 50 10.63 -2.67 -4.65
C ALA A 50 11.58 -3.02 -5.81
N GLY A 51 12.87 -2.69 -5.67
CA GLY A 51 13.91 -3.09 -6.60
C GLY A 51 13.82 -2.45 -7.99
N THR A 52 13.18 -1.28 -8.10
CA THR A 52 13.15 -0.49 -9.35
C THR A 52 14.13 0.67 -9.27
N GLU A 53 14.82 0.95 -10.37
CA GLU A 53 15.66 2.16 -10.51
C GLU A 53 14.84 3.46 -10.66
N ARG A 54 13.51 3.34 -10.80
CA ARG A 54 12.64 4.50 -10.95
C ARG A 54 12.50 5.23 -9.63
N HIS A 55 12.71 6.55 -9.66
CA HIS A 55 12.40 7.40 -8.53
C HIS A 55 10.91 7.31 -8.20
N GLN A 56 10.61 7.02 -6.94
CA GLN A 56 9.26 6.92 -6.39
C GLN A 56 9.07 8.01 -5.34
N SER A 57 7.86 8.55 -5.28
CA SER A 57 7.50 9.60 -4.32
C SER A 57 6.22 9.25 -3.60
N PRO A 58 6.11 9.54 -2.29
CA PRO A 58 4.88 9.31 -1.54
C PRO A 58 3.74 10.17 -2.09
N VAL A 59 2.51 9.71 -1.89
CA VAL A 59 1.30 10.45 -2.29
C VAL A 59 1.02 11.53 -1.26
N THR A 60 0.94 12.78 -1.69
CA THR A 60 0.44 13.85 -0.84
C THR A 60 -1.08 13.74 -0.74
N MET A 61 -1.60 13.64 0.47
CA MET A 61 -3.02 13.61 0.79
C MET A 61 -3.36 14.82 1.65
N THR A 62 -4.36 15.56 1.23
CA THR A 62 -4.91 16.71 1.94
C THR A 62 -6.33 16.41 2.35
N LEU A 63 -6.60 16.48 3.65
CA LEU A 63 -7.92 16.33 4.25
C LEU A 63 -8.37 17.70 4.74
N GLN A 64 -9.45 18.22 4.17
CA GLN A 64 -10.06 19.50 4.57
C GLN A 64 -11.39 19.24 5.26
N ALA A 65 -11.48 19.54 6.55
CA ALA A 65 -12.72 19.52 7.30
C ALA A 65 -13.55 20.77 6.98
N VAL A 66 -14.78 20.59 6.53
CA VAL A 66 -15.70 21.69 6.19
C VAL A 66 -17.06 21.54 6.86
N ASP A 67 -17.72 22.65 7.10
CA ASP A 67 -19.09 22.71 7.60
C ASP A 67 -20.13 22.41 6.50
N ALA A 68 -21.41 22.46 6.88
CA ALA A 68 -22.53 22.29 5.96
C ALA A 68 -22.55 23.31 4.81
N ALA A 69 -21.99 24.51 5.00
CA ALA A 69 -21.88 25.55 3.99
C ALA A 69 -20.61 25.41 3.11
N GLY A 70 -19.74 24.43 3.40
CA GLY A 70 -18.47 24.22 2.71
C GLY A 70 -17.35 25.14 3.19
N LYS A 71 -17.54 25.88 4.29
CA LYS A 71 -16.48 26.69 4.92
C LYS A 71 -15.59 25.80 5.77
N SER A 72 -14.30 26.09 5.82
CA SER A 72 -13.36 25.35 6.67
C SER A 72 -13.76 25.41 8.15
N LEU A 73 -13.63 24.27 8.84
CA LEU A 73 -13.77 24.15 10.28
C LEU A 73 -12.44 24.47 10.97
N GLU A 74 -12.31 25.70 11.44
CA GLU A 74 -11.14 26.15 12.20
C GLU A 74 -11.02 25.43 13.57
N ASN A 75 -9.80 25.35 14.07
CA ASN A 75 -9.45 24.73 15.34
C ASN A 75 -9.95 23.28 15.46
N ALA A 76 -9.73 22.48 14.41
CA ALA A 76 -10.11 21.08 14.37
C ALA A 76 -8.96 20.18 14.87
N LYS A 77 -9.34 19.05 15.45
CA LYS A 77 -8.48 17.89 15.68
C LYS A 77 -8.90 16.80 14.72
N ILE A 78 -7.98 16.38 13.86
CA ILE A 78 -8.21 15.35 12.85
C ILE A 78 -7.48 14.09 13.30
N ASN A 79 -8.24 13.06 13.64
CA ASN A 79 -7.73 11.71 13.80
C ASN A 79 -7.87 10.99 12.45
N LEU A 80 -6.77 10.48 11.94
CA LEU A 80 -6.71 9.77 10.67
C LEU A 80 -6.21 8.35 10.91
N GLU A 81 -6.97 7.37 10.43
CA GLU A 81 -6.51 6.00 10.24
C GLU A 81 -6.53 5.66 8.75
N ILE A 82 -5.45 5.08 8.25
CA ILE A 82 -5.36 4.55 6.88
C ILE A 82 -5.33 3.03 6.97
N LEU A 83 -6.36 2.37 6.45
CA LEU A 83 -6.46 0.92 6.36
C LEU A 83 -6.03 0.46 4.98
N THR A 84 -5.20 -0.58 4.95
CA THR A 84 -4.79 -1.20 3.69
C THR A 84 -5.93 -2.04 3.10
N PRO A 85 -5.91 -2.28 1.77
CA PRO A 85 -6.87 -3.15 1.12
C PRO A 85 -6.99 -4.53 1.78
N PRO A 86 -8.19 -5.13 1.83
CA PRO A 86 -8.41 -6.42 2.48
C PRO A 86 -7.63 -7.54 1.78
N SER A 87 -7.27 -8.57 2.54
CA SER A 87 -6.44 -9.65 2.01
C SER A 87 -7.17 -10.50 0.97
N THR A 88 -6.44 -10.88 -0.08
CA THR A 88 -6.96 -11.67 -1.20
C THR A 88 -6.14 -12.96 -1.36
N PRO A 89 -6.65 -14.12 -0.90
CA PRO A 89 -5.82 -15.33 -0.77
C PRO A 89 -5.32 -15.87 -2.11
N TRP A 90 -6.02 -15.60 -3.22
CA TRP A 90 -5.72 -16.16 -4.54
C TRP A 90 -4.92 -15.23 -5.45
N LEU A 91 -4.91 -13.92 -5.18
CA LEU A 91 -4.32 -12.87 -6.03
C LEU A 91 -3.71 -11.76 -5.17
N THR A 92 -2.83 -12.16 -4.27
CA THR A 92 -2.16 -11.27 -3.32
C THR A 92 -1.25 -10.26 -4.02
N THR A 93 -0.89 -9.23 -3.27
CA THR A 93 0.00 -8.13 -3.64
C THR A 93 1.47 -8.49 -3.37
N ASP A 94 2.39 -7.59 -3.73
CA ASP A 94 3.82 -7.82 -3.54
C ASP A 94 4.21 -7.91 -2.04
N PHE A 95 3.36 -7.36 -1.16
CA PHE A 95 3.52 -7.37 0.29
C PHE A 95 2.31 -8.05 0.97
N PRO A 96 2.17 -9.39 0.90
CA PRO A 96 0.98 -10.10 1.42
C PRO A 96 0.71 -9.84 2.92
N ILE A 97 1.77 -9.58 3.69
CA ILE A 97 1.72 -9.40 5.15
C ILE A 97 1.06 -8.06 5.53
N VAL A 98 1.06 -7.07 4.63
CA VAL A 98 0.46 -5.75 4.90
C VAL A 98 -1.02 -5.69 4.52
N GLU A 99 -1.57 -6.71 3.87
CA GLU A 99 -2.98 -6.73 3.48
C GLU A 99 -3.93 -6.82 4.69
N GLY A 100 -5.00 -6.02 4.69
CA GLY A 100 -6.00 -6.01 5.76
C GLY A 100 -5.49 -5.50 7.10
N THR A 101 -4.47 -4.64 7.09
CA THR A 101 -3.83 -4.08 8.29
C THR A 101 -4.01 -2.55 8.32
N LYS A 102 -3.51 -1.92 9.40
CA LYS A 102 -3.45 -0.46 9.50
C LYS A 102 -2.08 0.02 9.02
N LEU A 103 -2.08 0.94 8.06
CA LEU A 103 -0.86 1.56 7.54
C LEU A 103 -0.41 2.74 8.42
N LEU A 104 -1.36 3.58 8.82
CA LEU A 104 -1.11 4.81 9.58
C LEU A 104 -2.24 5.04 10.58
N GLN A 105 -1.90 5.51 11.77
CA GLN A 105 -2.83 6.10 12.72
C GLN A 105 -2.21 7.34 13.35
N MET A 106 -2.85 8.49 13.20
CA MET A 106 -2.29 9.75 13.72
C MET A 106 -3.37 10.67 14.28
N ASN A 107 -2.97 11.51 15.24
CA ASN A 107 -3.78 12.60 15.75
C ASN A 107 -3.09 13.92 15.43
N ALA A 108 -3.69 14.73 14.55
CA ALA A 108 -3.16 16.03 14.18
C ALA A 108 -4.04 17.18 14.68
N VAL A 109 -3.38 18.24 15.08
CA VAL A 109 -3.99 19.56 15.28
C VAL A 109 -4.06 20.25 13.92
N ALA A 110 -5.25 20.69 13.52
CA ALA A 110 -5.54 21.34 12.25
C ALA A 110 -6.21 22.71 12.51
N PRO A 111 -5.43 23.77 12.79
CA PRO A 111 -5.97 25.09 13.13
C PRO A 111 -6.86 25.70 12.05
N ASP A 112 -6.54 25.43 10.79
CA ASP A 112 -7.28 25.87 9.60
C ASP A 112 -8.22 24.78 9.06
N GLY A 113 -8.46 23.71 9.83
CA GLY A 113 -9.26 22.57 9.41
C GLY A 113 -8.59 21.66 8.37
N LYS A 114 -7.31 21.89 8.04
CA LYS A 114 -6.57 21.15 7.03
C LYS A 114 -5.53 20.23 7.66
N LEU A 115 -5.47 18.98 7.20
CA LEU A 115 -4.38 18.04 7.46
C LEU A 115 -3.73 17.66 6.13
N GLU A 116 -2.42 17.85 6.03
CA GLU A 116 -1.63 17.45 4.87
C GLU A 116 -0.54 16.47 5.30
N ILE A 117 -0.52 15.31 4.65
CA ILE A 117 0.49 14.26 4.85
C ILE A 117 0.98 13.74 3.52
N GLN A 118 2.15 13.13 3.51
CA GLN A 118 2.63 12.30 2.41
C GLN A 118 2.76 10.87 2.90
N GLN A 119 2.22 9.92 2.14
CA GLN A 119 2.28 8.50 2.49
C GLN A 119 2.64 7.68 1.26
N MET A 120 3.62 6.80 1.40
CA MET A 120 3.88 5.74 0.45
C MET A 120 2.81 4.66 0.62
N LEU A 121 2.16 4.27 -0.50
CA LEU A 121 1.11 3.26 -0.51
C LEU A 121 1.71 1.96 -1.01
N PRO A 122 1.91 0.95 -0.16
CA PRO A 122 2.75 -0.20 -0.53
C PRO A 122 2.08 -1.16 -1.52
N ILE A 123 0.75 -1.19 -1.58
CA ILE A 123 0.01 -2.23 -2.30
C ILE A 123 -1.14 -1.65 -3.13
N ARG A 124 -1.53 -2.37 -4.19
CA ARG A 124 -2.72 -2.02 -4.99
C ARG A 124 -4.01 -2.27 -4.20
N GLY A 125 -5.08 -1.56 -4.55
CA GLY A 125 -6.43 -1.83 -4.09
C GLY A 125 -7.13 -0.62 -3.47
N LYS A 126 -8.25 -0.90 -2.79
CA LYS A 126 -9.09 0.11 -2.16
C LYS A 126 -8.69 0.32 -0.70
N TYR A 127 -8.02 1.43 -0.42
CA TYR A 127 -7.71 1.90 0.92
C TYR A 127 -8.93 2.61 1.53
N GLU A 128 -9.07 2.47 2.84
CA GLU A 128 -10.09 3.17 3.62
C GLU A 128 -9.40 4.16 4.56
N LEU A 129 -9.79 5.43 4.45
CA LEU A 129 -9.32 6.51 5.30
C LEU A 129 -10.45 6.81 6.29
N LEU A 130 -10.29 6.39 7.53
CA LEU A 130 -11.22 6.69 8.61
C LEU A 130 -10.80 8.02 9.23
N VAL A 131 -11.63 9.04 9.06
CA VAL A 131 -11.34 10.39 9.54
C VAL A 131 -12.34 10.77 10.62
N LYS A 132 -11.84 11.07 11.81
CA LYS A 132 -12.65 11.60 12.92
C LYS A 132 -12.26 13.05 13.17
N VAL A 133 -13.23 13.94 13.08
CA VAL A 133 -13.03 15.38 13.27
C VAL A 133 -13.71 15.79 14.57
N SER A 134 -12.94 16.35 15.49
CA SER A 134 -13.45 16.91 16.75
C SER A 134 -12.94 18.33 16.94
N PRO A 135 -13.65 19.20 17.68
CA PRO A 135 -13.17 20.55 17.91
C PRO A 135 -12.04 20.55 18.96
N LEU A 136 -10.99 21.35 18.77
CA LEU A 136 -9.93 21.56 19.77
C LEU A 136 -10.44 22.32 21.00
N VAL A 137 -11.41 23.22 20.78
CA VAL A 137 -12.11 23.97 21.81
C VAL A 137 -13.52 23.38 21.94
N ALA A 138 -13.88 22.94 23.14
CA ALA A 138 -15.16 22.28 23.36
C ALA A 138 -16.33 23.13 22.85
N ASN A 139 -17.31 22.47 22.19
CA ASN A 139 -18.56 23.06 21.69
C ASN A 139 -18.45 24.06 20.53
N THR A 140 -17.30 24.18 19.84
CA THR A 140 -17.21 25.01 18.62
C THR A 140 -17.99 24.41 17.44
N PHE A 141 -17.98 23.08 17.30
CA PHE A 141 -18.82 22.33 16.36
C PHE A 141 -19.03 20.89 16.86
N ALA A 142 -20.06 20.21 16.34
CA ALA A 142 -20.33 18.82 16.71
C ALA A 142 -19.29 17.88 16.05
N PRO A 143 -18.65 16.97 16.81
CA PRO A 143 -17.70 16.02 16.24
C PRO A 143 -18.42 15.08 15.26
N TYR A 144 -17.70 14.64 14.22
CA TYR A 144 -18.23 13.73 13.20
C TYR A 144 -17.14 12.81 12.67
N GLU A 145 -17.56 11.71 12.06
CA GLU A 145 -16.67 10.70 11.47
C GLU A 145 -17.06 10.47 10.01
N GLN A 146 -16.07 10.25 9.16
CA GLN A 146 -16.28 9.96 7.74
C GLN A 146 -15.24 8.94 7.26
N THR A 147 -15.73 7.93 6.54
CA THR A 147 -14.87 7.01 5.80
C THR A 147 -14.72 7.51 4.36
N LEU A 148 -13.49 7.77 3.97
CA LEU A 148 -13.10 8.14 2.62
C LEU A 148 -12.43 6.94 1.95
N ASN A 149 -12.56 6.83 0.63
CA ASN A 149 -12.01 5.70 -0.12
C ASN A 149 -10.94 6.20 -1.09
N LEU A 150 -9.79 5.54 -1.10
CA LEU A 150 -8.68 5.83 -2.00
C LEU A 150 -8.35 4.56 -2.79
N ASN A 151 -8.55 4.59 -4.11
CA ASN A 151 -8.28 3.43 -4.97
C ASN A 151 -6.91 3.56 -5.64
N VAL A 152 -6.00 2.66 -5.31
CA VAL A 152 -4.66 2.57 -5.91
C VAL A 152 -4.67 1.48 -6.98
N ARG A 153 -4.32 1.86 -8.21
CA ARG A 153 -4.32 0.93 -9.34
C ARG A 153 -2.97 0.26 -9.47
N GLU A 154 -2.97 -1.01 -9.84
CA GLU A 154 -1.73 -1.73 -10.17
C GLU A 154 -1.03 -1.11 -11.39
N ASN A 155 0.29 -1.23 -11.41
CA ASN A 155 1.07 -0.81 -12.57
C ASN A 155 0.72 -1.68 -13.79
N PRO A 156 0.26 -1.09 -14.90
CA PRO A 156 -0.13 -1.84 -16.10
C PRO A 156 1.02 -2.65 -16.71
N ILE A 157 2.28 -2.29 -16.42
CA ILE A 157 3.46 -3.00 -16.89
C ILE A 157 3.54 -4.41 -16.27
N LYS A 158 3.13 -4.59 -15.01
CA LYS A 158 3.14 -5.93 -14.37
C LYS A 158 2.23 -6.91 -15.09
N TYR A 159 1.05 -6.47 -15.56
CA TYR A 159 0.17 -7.32 -16.38
C TYR A 159 0.81 -7.71 -17.72
N LYS A 160 1.55 -6.80 -18.35
CA LYS A 160 2.28 -7.10 -19.59
C LYS A 160 3.33 -8.19 -19.37
N TYR A 161 4.13 -8.06 -18.31
CA TYR A 161 5.12 -9.07 -17.96
C TYR A 161 4.46 -10.42 -17.62
N PHE A 162 3.36 -10.41 -16.86
CA PHE A 162 2.62 -11.63 -16.58
C PHE A 162 2.13 -12.32 -17.86
N VAL A 163 1.54 -11.59 -18.82
CA VAL A 163 1.06 -12.16 -20.09
C VAL A 163 2.21 -12.75 -20.90
N VAL A 164 3.35 -12.06 -20.99
CA VAL A 164 4.53 -12.58 -21.70
C VAL A 164 5.06 -13.85 -21.04
N THR A 165 5.21 -13.86 -19.72
CA THR A 165 5.65 -15.04 -18.96
C THR A 165 4.68 -16.20 -19.14
N ALA A 166 3.37 -15.95 -19.04
CA ALA A 166 2.34 -16.98 -19.26
C ALA A 166 2.40 -17.55 -20.68
N ALA A 167 2.61 -16.72 -21.71
CA ALA A 167 2.76 -17.17 -23.08
C ALA A 167 3.99 -18.07 -23.28
N ILE A 168 5.13 -17.71 -22.67
CA ILE A 168 6.35 -18.52 -22.68
C ILE A 168 6.09 -19.87 -21.99
N LEU A 169 5.50 -19.88 -20.79
CA LEU A 169 5.19 -21.10 -20.05
C LEU A 169 4.21 -22.01 -20.82
N LEU A 170 3.19 -21.44 -21.46
CA LEU A 170 2.28 -22.18 -22.34
C LEU A 170 3.02 -22.80 -23.52
N ALA A 171 3.91 -22.05 -24.19
CA ALA A 171 4.68 -22.53 -25.32
C ALA A 171 5.62 -23.68 -24.91
N VAL A 172 6.30 -23.54 -23.76
CA VAL A 172 7.15 -24.60 -23.18
C VAL A 172 6.33 -25.85 -22.89
N GLY A 173 5.17 -25.70 -22.23
CA GLY A 173 4.26 -26.81 -21.98
C GLY A 173 3.81 -27.49 -23.28
N LEU A 174 3.37 -26.71 -24.26
CA LEU A 174 2.90 -27.20 -25.57
C LEU A 174 3.97 -27.99 -26.30
N LEU A 175 5.19 -27.46 -26.40
CA LEU A 175 6.32 -28.15 -27.01
C LEU A 175 6.64 -29.44 -26.25
N GLY A 176 6.64 -29.40 -24.91
CA GLY A 176 6.84 -30.59 -24.08
C GLY A 176 5.81 -31.67 -24.36
N GLY A 177 4.52 -31.32 -24.33
CA GLY A 177 3.44 -32.25 -24.64
C GLY A 177 3.47 -32.79 -26.06
N TRP A 178 3.85 -31.96 -27.03
CA TRP A 178 4.01 -32.38 -28.42
C TRP A 178 5.14 -33.39 -28.57
N VAL A 179 6.31 -33.16 -27.96
CA VAL A 179 7.46 -34.07 -28.03
C VAL A 179 7.13 -35.39 -27.34
N ILE A 180 6.54 -35.35 -26.14
CA ILE A 180 6.14 -36.54 -25.39
C ILE A 180 5.07 -37.35 -26.12
N GLY A 181 4.10 -36.67 -26.76
CA GLY A 181 3.05 -37.31 -27.55
C GLY A 181 3.51 -37.85 -28.91
N GLY A 182 4.76 -37.56 -29.33
CA GLY A 182 5.32 -38.08 -30.56
C GLY A 182 5.57 -39.58 -30.46
N GLN A 183 4.85 -40.38 -31.25
CA GLN A 183 5.04 -41.82 -31.34
C GLN A 183 6.32 -42.16 -32.10
N GLN A 184 7.46 -42.15 -31.39
CA GLN A 184 8.67 -42.83 -31.82
C GLN A 184 8.58 -44.30 -31.38
N GLU A 185 8.87 -45.23 -32.29
CA GLU A 185 8.93 -46.65 -31.95
C GLU A 185 10.01 -46.88 -30.89
N LEU A 186 9.64 -47.58 -29.83
CA LEU A 186 10.56 -47.97 -28.76
C LEU A 186 11.51 -49.03 -29.31
N GLN A 187 12.81 -48.76 -29.27
CA GLN A 187 13.80 -49.79 -29.61
C GLN A 187 13.78 -50.89 -28.53
N GLN A 188 14.08 -52.13 -28.93
CA GLN A 188 13.99 -53.30 -28.05
C GLN A 188 14.95 -53.13 -26.85
N GLY A 189 14.38 -52.98 -25.64
CA GLY A 189 15.13 -52.71 -24.40
C GLY A 189 15.09 -51.26 -23.90
N GLU A 190 14.45 -50.33 -24.62
CA GLU A 190 14.27 -48.94 -24.18
C GLU A 190 12.94 -48.74 -23.40
N ILE A 191 12.98 -47.91 -22.35
CA ILE A 191 11.84 -47.62 -21.46
C ILE A 191 11.05 -46.37 -21.93
N ALA A 192 11.68 -45.47 -22.70
CA ALA A 192 11.06 -44.26 -23.25
C ALA A 192 11.74 -43.86 -24.57
N PRO A 193 11.04 -43.18 -25.50
CA PRO A 193 11.63 -42.76 -26.77
C PRO A 193 12.81 -41.79 -26.58
N GLN A 194 13.77 -41.82 -27.51
CA GLN A 194 15.00 -41.00 -27.44
C GLN A 194 14.72 -39.51 -27.27
N SER A 195 13.69 -38.97 -27.94
CA SER A 195 13.26 -37.57 -27.81
C SER A 195 12.80 -37.20 -26.40
N VAL A 196 12.04 -38.10 -25.76
CA VAL A 196 11.56 -37.94 -24.37
C VAL A 196 12.73 -38.02 -23.40
N ARG A 197 13.66 -38.94 -23.62
CA ARG A 197 14.87 -39.08 -22.81
C ARG A 197 15.75 -37.82 -22.89
N LEU A 198 15.98 -37.30 -24.09
CA LEU A 198 16.73 -36.05 -24.28
C LEU A 198 16.05 -34.87 -23.59
N LEU A 199 14.73 -34.75 -23.72
CA LEU A 199 13.96 -33.70 -23.05
C LEU A 199 14.09 -33.79 -21.52
N LEU A 200 13.90 -34.97 -20.94
CA LEU A 200 14.06 -35.20 -19.50
C LEU A 200 15.49 -34.92 -19.04
N SER A 201 16.50 -35.40 -19.76
CA SER A 201 17.90 -35.12 -19.43
C SER A 201 18.23 -33.63 -19.48
N SER A 202 17.76 -32.91 -20.50
CA SER A 202 17.93 -31.46 -20.59
C SER A 202 17.21 -30.72 -19.47
N LEU A 203 15.98 -31.11 -19.12
CA LEU A 203 15.25 -30.55 -17.98
C LEU A 203 15.98 -30.77 -16.66
N THR A 204 16.55 -31.97 -16.43
CA THR A 204 17.33 -32.26 -15.23
C THR A 204 18.57 -31.38 -15.14
N VAL A 205 19.30 -31.17 -16.24
CA VAL A 205 20.45 -30.25 -16.26
C VAL A 205 20.02 -28.82 -15.96
N ILE A 206 18.93 -28.33 -16.59
CA ILE A 206 18.40 -26.99 -16.33
C ILE A 206 17.96 -26.85 -14.86
N ALA A 207 17.29 -27.87 -14.31
CA ALA A 207 16.87 -27.87 -12.91
C ALA A 207 18.07 -27.83 -11.95
N ILE A 208 19.12 -28.61 -12.23
CA ILE A 208 20.37 -28.57 -11.46
C ILE A 208 21.02 -27.19 -11.55
N VAL A 209 21.16 -26.63 -12.75
CA VAL A 209 21.73 -25.28 -12.95
C VAL A 209 20.89 -24.22 -12.23
N ALA A 210 19.56 -24.32 -12.30
CA ALA A 210 18.66 -23.41 -11.61
C ALA A 210 18.76 -23.55 -10.09
N LEU A 211 18.82 -24.78 -9.55
CA LEU A 211 19.01 -25.01 -8.11
C LEU A 211 20.38 -24.54 -7.64
N LEU A 212 21.44 -24.73 -8.43
CA LEU A 212 22.77 -24.18 -8.13
C LEU A 212 22.75 -22.66 -8.16
N PHE A 213 22.13 -22.06 -9.18
CA PHE A 213 21.99 -20.61 -9.28
C PHE A 213 21.18 -20.05 -8.11
N ILE A 214 20.07 -20.69 -7.73
CA ILE A 214 19.24 -20.28 -6.58
C ILE A 214 20.02 -20.44 -5.28
N ASN A 215 20.74 -21.55 -5.05
CA ASN A 215 21.55 -21.72 -3.84
C ASN A 215 22.70 -20.71 -3.77
N ILE A 216 23.44 -20.51 -4.86
CA ILE A 216 24.50 -19.50 -4.92
C ILE A 216 23.93 -18.09 -4.73
N SER A 217 22.80 -17.77 -5.36
CA SER A 217 22.16 -16.45 -5.21
C SER A 217 21.58 -16.25 -3.81
N ALA A 218 21.04 -17.30 -3.18
CA ALA A 218 20.53 -17.27 -1.82
C ALA A 218 21.66 -17.12 -0.81
N GLU A 219 22.78 -17.84 -0.99
CA GLU A 219 23.98 -17.75 -0.15
C GLU A 219 24.70 -16.41 -0.33
N VAL A 220 24.74 -15.86 -1.55
CA VAL A 220 25.21 -14.50 -1.81
C VAL A 220 24.24 -13.46 -1.23
N ALA A 221 22.92 -13.67 -1.29
CA ALA A 221 21.94 -12.79 -0.65
C ALA A 221 21.98 -12.87 0.89
N GLU A 222 22.24 -14.02 1.50
CA GLU A 222 22.49 -14.17 2.95
C GLU A 222 23.85 -13.59 3.36
N ALA A 223 24.90 -13.77 2.54
CA ALA A 223 26.21 -13.17 2.76
C ALA A 223 26.20 -11.64 2.60
N HIS A 224 25.31 -11.09 1.78
CA HIS A 224 25.03 -9.64 1.71
C HIS A 224 23.99 -9.17 2.74
N GLY A 225 23.19 -10.07 3.31
CA GLY A 225 22.20 -9.80 4.36
C GLY A 225 22.79 -9.43 5.73
N SER A 226 24.13 -9.46 5.87
CA SER A 226 24.85 -9.01 7.07
C SER A 226 25.86 -7.87 6.79
N GLY A 227 25.85 -7.28 5.58
CA GLY A 227 26.99 -6.48 5.13
C GLY A 227 26.71 -5.29 4.22
N HIS A 228 25.46 -4.88 3.98
CA HIS A 228 25.19 -3.57 3.37
C HIS A 228 25.18 -2.48 4.44
N HIS A 229 26.33 -2.28 5.10
CA HIS A 229 26.73 -0.93 5.48
C HIS A 229 26.91 -0.16 4.18
N SER A 230 25.85 0.49 3.69
CA SER A 230 26.01 1.56 2.72
C SER A 230 26.99 2.55 3.33
N SER A 231 28.09 2.79 2.62
CA SER A 231 29.22 3.63 3.05
C SER A 231 28.88 5.13 3.11
N ASN A 232 27.60 5.47 3.22
CA ASN A 232 27.12 6.79 3.59
C ASN A 232 26.59 6.69 5.01
N THR A 233 27.49 6.59 5.99
CA THR A 233 27.15 6.90 7.38
C THR A 233 26.92 8.41 7.45
N GLU A 234 25.80 8.88 6.90
CA GLU A 234 25.26 10.17 7.31
C GLU A 234 25.10 10.08 8.82
N ALA A 235 25.79 10.98 9.53
CA ALA A 235 25.64 11.07 10.97
C ALA A 235 24.16 11.36 11.27
N ILE A 236 23.44 10.35 11.78
CA ILE A 236 22.06 10.50 12.19
C ILE A 236 22.04 11.51 13.34
N ALA A 237 21.21 12.54 13.22
CA ALA A 237 21.03 13.51 14.28
C ALA A 237 20.62 12.81 15.59
N PRO A 238 20.99 13.34 16.77
CA PRO A 238 20.63 12.71 18.03
C PRO A 238 19.10 12.65 18.19
N SER A 239 18.60 11.62 18.88
CA SER A 239 17.17 11.46 19.16
C SER A 239 16.63 12.41 20.23
N SER A 240 17.52 13.17 20.88
CA SER A 240 17.17 14.29 21.73
C SER A 240 18.17 15.43 21.55
N GLN A 241 17.68 16.65 21.49
CA GLN A 241 18.52 17.84 21.44
C GLN A 241 17.96 18.94 22.35
N LYS A 242 18.87 19.57 23.11
CA LYS A 242 18.62 20.78 23.88
C LYS A 242 19.31 21.95 23.21
N SER A 243 18.54 22.92 22.73
CA SER A 243 19.10 24.10 22.07
C SER A 243 18.15 25.29 22.19
N GLN A 244 18.71 26.49 22.40
CA GLN A 244 17.96 27.76 22.36
C GLN A 244 16.72 27.81 23.27
N GLY A 245 16.76 27.12 24.41
CA GLY A 245 15.63 27.08 25.35
C GLY A 245 14.60 25.98 25.05
N LEU A 246 14.81 25.14 24.03
CA LEU A 246 13.95 24.02 23.66
C LEU A 246 14.64 22.68 23.90
N GLU A 247 13.89 21.73 24.44
CA GLU A 247 14.22 20.30 24.47
C GLU A 247 13.27 19.58 23.53
N ILE A 248 13.83 18.93 22.52
CA ILE A 248 13.09 18.12 21.55
C ILE A 248 13.56 16.69 21.68
N GLN A 249 12.62 15.76 21.86
CA GLN A 249 12.92 14.36 22.03
C GLN A 249 12.00 13.50 21.17
N VAL A 250 12.59 12.62 20.37
CA VAL A 250 11.88 11.53 19.69
C VAL A 250 11.60 10.42 20.70
N GLN A 251 10.37 9.93 20.73
CA GLN A 251 9.87 8.92 21.65
C GLN A 251 9.23 7.77 20.86
N GLY A 252 9.13 6.60 21.50
CA GLY A 252 8.49 5.43 20.92
C GLY A 252 9.47 4.30 20.60
N ASP A 253 9.06 3.45 19.67
CA ASP A 253 9.74 2.22 19.29
C ASP A 253 11.00 2.53 18.46
N LYS A 254 12.09 1.83 18.78
CA LYS A 254 13.35 1.86 18.01
C LYS A 254 13.51 0.65 17.09
N ASN A 255 12.67 -0.35 17.31
CA ASN A 255 12.61 -1.57 16.53
C ASN A 255 11.18 -1.75 16.08
N ALA A 256 10.98 -2.12 14.82
CA ALA A 256 9.68 -2.41 14.25
C ALA A 256 9.73 -3.78 13.56
N THR A 257 8.56 -4.26 13.15
CA THR A 257 8.42 -5.48 12.37
C THR A 257 7.53 -5.19 11.18
N VAL A 258 7.89 -5.68 9.99
CA VAL A 258 7.08 -5.54 8.77
C VAL A 258 5.62 -5.91 9.02
N GLY A 259 4.69 -5.05 8.62
CA GLY A 259 3.25 -5.30 8.76
C GLY A 259 2.67 -5.05 10.16
N LYS A 260 3.48 -4.62 11.14
CA LYS A 260 2.99 -4.20 12.46
C LYS A 260 3.13 -2.69 12.64
N LEU A 261 2.23 -2.11 13.43
CA LEU A 261 2.30 -0.70 13.81
C LEU A 261 3.44 -0.49 14.82
N ALA A 262 4.36 0.42 14.50
CA ALA A 262 5.32 0.98 15.43
C ALA A 262 4.74 2.25 16.06
N ASN A 263 4.97 2.44 17.36
CA ASN A 263 4.55 3.63 18.09
C ASN A 263 5.64 4.68 17.98
N LEU A 264 5.30 5.84 17.45
CA LEU A 264 6.23 6.94 17.25
C LEU A 264 5.68 8.21 17.87
N GLY A 265 6.60 9.03 18.37
CA GLY A 265 6.21 10.27 18.99
C GLY A 265 7.32 11.28 19.08
N LEU A 266 6.91 12.50 19.37
CA LEU A 266 7.78 13.62 19.62
C LEU A 266 7.27 14.34 20.87
N GLN A 267 8.19 14.85 21.67
CA GLN A 267 7.89 15.79 22.73
C GLN A 267 8.76 17.04 22.63
N VAL A 268 8.13 18.21 22.76
CA VAL A 268 8.77 19.52 22.75
C VAL A 268 8.48 20.24 24.06
N LYS A 269 9.55 20.59 24.79
CA LYS A 269 9.47 21.29 26.08
C LYS A 269 10.39 22.49 26.12
N ASP A 270 10.06 23.44 26.98
CA ASP A 270 10.95 24.52 27.35
C ASP A 270 11.97 24.01 28.37
N THR A 271 13.27 24.23 28.12
CA THR A 271 14.34 23.69 28.96
C THR A 271 14.41 24.31 30.35
N THR A 272 13.85 25.52 30.52
CA THR A 272 13.92 26.29 31.77
C THR A 272 12.73 25.98 32.66
N THR A 273 11.53 25.95 32.08
CA THR A 273 10.27 25.75 32.82
C THR A 273 9.81 24.29 32.83
N GLY A 274 10.33 23.45 31.93
CA GLY A 274 9.87 22.08 31.73
C GLY A 274 8.46 21.97 31.11
N GLN A 275 7.83 23.10 30.79
CA GLN A 275 6.47 23.16 30.28
C GLN A 275 6.43 22.83 28.78
N PRO A 276 5.32 22.25 28.29
CA PRO A 276 5.15 21.93 26.88
C PRO A 276 5.08 23.20 26.02
N ILE A 277 5.70 23.14 24.83
CA ILE A 277 5.67 24.23 23.85
C ILE A 277 4.69 23.87 22.72
N LYS A 278 3.79 24.80 22.40
CA LYS A 278 2.65 24.58 21.49
C LYS A 278 2.78 25.32 20.14
N ASP A 279 3.71 26.25 20.06
CA ASP A 279 3.91 27.19 18.95
C ASP A 279 5.13 26.80 18.10
N VAL A 280 5.33 25.50 17.93
CA VAL A 280 6.40 24.91 17.12
C VAL A 280 5.78 24.18 15.94
N THR A 281 6.24 24.52 14.74
CA THR A 281 5.91 23.76 13.52
C THR A 281 6.88 22.60 13.39
N LEU A 282 6.32 21.40 13.31
CA LEU A 282 7.00 20.13 13.17
C LEU A 282 6.96 19.69 11.71
N GLN A 283 8.12 19.32 11.19
CA GLN A 283 8.27 18.61 9.92
C GLN A 283 8.82 17.22 10.24
N VAL A 284 7.99 16.20 10.11
CA VAL A 284 8.33 14.80 10.36
C VAL A 284 8.52 14.10 9.03
N LYS A 285 9.57 13.28 8.91
CA LYS A 285 9.80 12.39 7.78
C LYS A 285 10.24 11.02 8.28
N ALA A 286 9.64 9.95 7.76
CA ALA A 286 10.20 8.62 7.83
C ALA A 286 10.89 8.31 6.48
N ILE A 287 12.16 7.91 6.53
CA ILE A 287 13.01 7.74 5.37
C ILE A 287 13.62 6.34 5.42
N ALA A 288 13.40 5.50 4.41
CA ALA A 288 14.10 4.23 4.24
C ALA A 288 15.57 4.52 3.89
N LEU A 289 16.49 3.97 4.67
CA LEU A 289 17.92 4.30 4.59
C LEU A 289 18.64 3.68 3.38
N GLU A 290 18.11 2.58 2.83
CA GLU A 290 18.71 1.89 1.68
C GLU A 290 18.73 2.79 0.44
N ASP A 291 17.59 3.39 0.10
CA ASP A 291 17.40 4.19 -1.12
C ASP A 291 17.15 5.68 -0.84
N ASN A 292 17.28 6.13 0.41
CA ASN A 292 16.90 7.48 0.86
C ASN A 292 15.47 7.86 0.46
N LEU A 293 14.55 6.91 0.54
CA LEU A 293 13.17 7.05 0.10
C LEU A 293 12.29 7.55 1.25
N THR A 294 11.63 8.69 1.07
CA THR A 294 10.64 9.16 2.05
C THR A 294 9.38 8.31 1.95
N VAL A 295 9.06 7.56 3.01
CA VAL A 295 7.86 6.70 3.07
C VAL A 295 6.69 7.39 3.75
N PHE A 296 6.97 8.33 4.65
CA PHE A 296 5.97 9.17 5.30
C PHE A 296 6.50 10.59 5.52
N ALA A 297 5.64 11.59 5.38
CA ALA A 297 5.94 12.94 5.82
C ALA A 297 4.71 13.65 6.38
N TYR A 298 4.91 14.48 7.39
CA TYR A 298 3.88 15.33 7.98
C TYR A 298 4.45 16.70 8.30
N LYS A 299 3.65 17.74 8.06
CA LYS A 299 3.94 19.10 8.51
C LYS A 299 2.76 19.66 9.27
N GLY A 300 2.96 20.05 10.52
CA GLY A 300 1.90 20.64 11.34
C GLY A 300 2.38 21.01 12.74
N LEU A 301 1.44 21.16 13.66
CA LEU A 301 1.73 21.60 15.04
C LEU A 301 1.77 20.42 16.02
N SER A 302 2.41 20.64 17.16
CA SER A 302 2.25 19.80 18.36
C SER A 302 0.87 20.02 19.01
N ASP A 303 0.46 19.07 19.85
CA ASP A 303 -0.75 19.17 20.65
C ASP A 303 -0.60 20.08 21.88
N GLN A 304 -1.64 20.15 22.71
CA GLN A 304 -1.62 20.97 23.92
C GLN A 304 -0.62 20.50 24.99
N GLU A 305 -0.08 19.29 24.87
CA GLU A 305 0.98 18.73 25.71
C GLU A 305 2.36 18.85 25.06
N GLY A 306 2.48 19.58 23.94
CA GLY A 306 3.72 19.72 23.19
C GLY A 306 4.15 18.41 22.54
N LYS A 307 3.20 17.50 22.29
CA LYS A 307 3.46 16.19 21.71
C LYS A 307 2.90 16.05 20.30
N LEU A 308 3.50 15.15 19.55
CA LEU A 308 2.88 14.53 18.38
C LEU A 308 3.04 13.03 18.56
N ILE A 309 1.94 12.27 18.44
CA ILE A 309 1.96 10.82 18.54
C ILE A 309 1.29 10.25 17.30
N TRP A 310 1.98 9.32 16.64
CA TRP A 310 1.46 8.58 15.51
C TRP A 310 1.93 7.13 15.58
N GLN A 311 1.24 6.27 14.87
CA GLN A 311 1.62 4.90 14.65
C GLN A 311 1.74 4.68 13.15
N GLU A 312 2.81 4.02 12.75
CA GLU A 312 3.12 3.78 11.36
C GLU A 312 3.53 2.33 11.17
N GLN A 313 3.05 1.73 10.09
CA GLN A 313 3.50 0.41 9.67
C GLN A 313 4.59 0.56 8.61
N PHE A 314 5.72 -0.08 8.86
CA PHE A 314 6.76 -0.30 7.86
C PHE A 314 6.40 -1.53 7.02
N PHE A 315 6.55 -1.42 5.69
CA PHE A 315 6.12 -2.44 4.74
C PHE A 315 7.29 -3.24 4.14
N ASP A 316 8.53 -2.79 4.35
CA ASP A 316 9.78 -3.44 3.98
C ASP A 316 10.71 -3.62 5.20
N GLY A 317 11.73 -4.46 5.05
CA GLY A 317 12.67 -4.78 6.12
C GLY A 317 13.89 -3.86 6.16
N ALA A 318 13.90 -2.76 5.41
CA ALA A 318 15.02 -1.84 5.39
C ALA A 318 15.05 -1.02 6.69
N PRO A 319 16.24 -0.68 7.24
CA PRO A 319 16.34 0.29 8.32
C PRO A 319 15.77 1.65 7.90
N HIS A 320 15.07 2.30 8.82
CA HIS A 320 14.46 3.61 8.60
C HIS A 320 15.07 4.67 9.51
N LYS A 321 15.04 5.92 9.07
CA LYS A 321 15.32 7.10 9.89
C LYS A 321 14.05 7.93 10.00
N VAL A 322 13.59 8.15 11.23
CA VAL A 322 12.57 9.14 11.53
C VAL A 322 13.27 10.44 11.89
N GLU A 323 13.19 11.40 10.98
CA GLU A 323 13.78 12.73 11.10
C GLU A 323 12.69 13.75 11.42
N ILE A 324 12.95 14.61 12.41
CA ILE A 324 12.07 15.70 12.78
C ILE A 324 12.86 17.00 12.75
N GLU A 325 12.32 17.98 12.03
CA GLU A 325 12.78 19.36 12.04
C GLU A 325 11.72 20.24 12.70
N ALA A 326 12.09 20.89 13.79
CA ALA A 326 11.25 21.85 14.50
C ALA A 326 11.63 23.28 14.10
N THR A 327 10.64 24.07 13.77
CA THR A 327 10.78 25.46 13.33
C THR A 327 9.81 26.38 14.07
N PRO A 328 10.14 27.67 14.27
CA PRO A 328 9.20 28.62 14.85
C PRO A 328 7.91 28.69 14.04
N ASN A 329 6.75 28.68 14.71
CA ASN A 329 5.50 28.92 14.02
C ASN A 329 5.39 30.39 13.56
N SER A 330 4.80 30.62 12.40
CA SER A 330 4.55 31.97 11.85
C SER A 330 3.48 32.68 12.69
N GLY A 331 3.90 33.38 13.73
CA GLY A 331 3.00 34.00 14.73
C GLY A 331 3.40 33.71 16.19
N SER A 332 4.42 32.88 16.41
CA SER A 332 5.05 32.73 17.73
C SER A 332 5.87 33.98 18.08
N SER A 333 5.90 34.35 19.36
CA SER A 333 6.86 35.34 19.89
C SER A 333 8.26 34.76 20.12
N ARG A 334 8.41 33.44 20.01
CA ARG A 334 9.66 32.71 20.22
C ARG A 334 10.36 32.52 18.88
N GLU A 335 11.55 33.09 18.77
CA GLU A 335 12.43 32.89 17.62
C GLU A 335 13.55 31.91 17.98
N PHE A 336 13.78 30.92 17.12
CA PHE A 336 14.87 29.95 17.22
C PHE A 336 15.22 29.43 15.82
N THR A 337 16.46 29.02 15.61
CA THR A 337 16.87 28.38 14.34
C THR A 337 16.36 26.95 14.27
N PRO A 338 16.07 26.39 13.08
CA PRO A 338 15.57 25.03 12.97
C PRO A 338 16.41 24.01 13.75
N ILE A 339 15.75 23.19 14.57
CA ILE A 339 16.40 22.14 15.37
C ILE A 339 16.02 20.80 14.77
N LYS A 340 17.02 19.94 14.50
CA LYS A 340 16.84 18.63 13.89
C LYS A 340 17.17 17.52 14.88
N VAL A 341 16.25 16.60 15.07
CA VAL A 341 16.47 15.35 15.80
C VAL A 341 16.13 14.18 14.90
N ALA A 342 16.76 13.03 15.12
CA ALA A 342 16.46 11.83 14.37
C ALA A 342 16.58 10.57 15.22
N GLN A 343 15.85 9.53 14.84
CA GLN A 343 15.91 8.22 15.46
C GLN A 343 15.95 7.18 14.35
N GLU A 344 16.96 6.33 14.37
CA GLU A 344 16.99 5.13 13.55
C GLU A 344 16.00 4.11 14.10
N ILE A 345 15.32 3.42 13.20
CA ILE A 345 14.38 2.34 13.45
C ILE A 345 14.86 1.12 12.67
N GLU A 346 15.28 0.10 13.39
CA GLU A 346 15.58 -1.20 12.79
C GLU A 346 14.25 -1.92 12.50
N VAL A 347 14.06 -2.41 11.27
CA VAL A 347 12.82 -3.08 10.88
C VAL A 347 13.11 -4.55 10.60
N GLU A 348 12.50 -5.43 11.39
CA GLU A 348 12.60 -6.86 11.18
C GLU A 348 11.78 -7.28 9.95
N ALA A 349 12.48 -7.79 8.92
CA ALA A 349 11.88 -8.31 7.71
C ALA A 349 11.09 -9.61 7.99
N ILE A 350 9.88 -9.72 7.47
CA ILE A 350 9.10 -10.96 7.48
C ILE A 350 9.02 -11.52 6.07
N ALA A 351 9.44 -12.78 5.90
CA ALA A 351 9.32 -13.49 4.64
C ALA A 351 7.84 -13.76 4.27
N PRO A 352 7.46 -13.67 2.97
CA PRO A 352 6.12 -14.01 2.53
C PRO A 352 5.70 -15.42 2.97
N PRO A 353 4.46 -15.63 3.46
CA PRO A 353 3.99 -16.94 3.91
C PRO A 353 4.16 -18.04 2.85
N ILE A 354 4.58 -19.23 3.25
CA ILE A 354 4.85 -20.36 2.33
C ILE A 354 3.65 -20.67 1.44
N TYR A 355 2.42 -20.63 1.98
CA TYR A 355 1.23 -20.96 1.21
C TYR A 355 1.00 -20.00 0.03
N ILE A 356 1.37 -18.72 0.13
CA ILE A 356 1.31 -17.76 -0.98
C ILE A 356 2.27 -18.17 -2.10
N ARG A 357 3.48 -18.61 -1.73
CA ARG A 357 4.47 -19.12 -2.70
C ARG A 357 3.96 -20.38 -3.40
N LEU A 358 3.29 -21.26 -2.66
CA LEU A 358 2.66 -22.48 -3.22
C LEU A 358 1.52 -22.17 -4.20
N ILE A 359 0.71 -21.13 -3.94
CA ILE A 359 -0.34 -20.69 -4.86
C ILE A 359 0.27 -20.16 -6.17
N GLY A 360 1.33 -19.34 -6.10
CA GLY A 360 2.06 -18.89 -7.28
C GLY A 360 2.66 -20.05 -8.09
N LEU A 361 3.31 -20.99 -7.40
CA LEU A 361 3.83 -22.21 -8.01
C LEU A 361 2.73 -23.03 -8.70
N PHE A 362 1.56 -23.17 -8.06
CA PHE A 362 0.41 -23.85 -8.62
C PHE A 362 -0.04 -23.20 -9.93
N TYR A 363 -0.19 -21.87 -9.98
CA TYR A 363 -0.60 -21.19 -11.21
C TYR A 363 0.41 -21.38 -12.35
N PHE A 364 1.70 -21.18 -12.10
CA PHE A 364 2.71 -21.36 -13.15
C PHE A 364 2.80 -22.81 -13.62
N THR A 365 2.69 -23.77 -12.72
CA THR A 365 2.64 -25.21 -13.07
C THR A 365 1.39 -25.55 -13.86
N ALA A 366 0.23 -25.01 -13.47
CA ALA A 366 -1.03 -25.22 -14.18
C ALA A 366 -0.97 -24.68 -15.61
N ILE A 367 -0.38 -23.49 -15.81
CA ILE A 367 -0.16 -22.93 -17.16
C ILE A 367 0.68 -23.88 -18.02
N VAL A 368 1.80 -24.39 -17.51
CA VAL A 368 2.62 -25.38 -18.23
C VAL A 368 1.84 -26.66 -18.50
N GLY A 369 1.11 -27.17 -17.51
CA GLY A 369 0.30 -28.39 -17.64
C GLY A 369 -0.82 -28.27 -18.68
N ILE A 370 -1.47 -27.11 -18.76
CA ILE A 370 -2.45 -26.80 -19.81
C ILE A 370 -1.79 -26.84 -21.19
N GLY A 371 -0.64 -26.17 -21.35
CA GLY A 371 0.14 -26.22 -22.59
C GLY A 371 0.47 -27.66 -22.98
N MET A 372 0.98 -28.46 -22.04
CA MET A 372 1.32 -29.87 -22.25
C MET A 372 0.11 -30.71 -22.67
N GLY A 373 -1.03 -30.55 -22.00
CA GLY A 373 -2.28 -31.22 -22.39
C GLY A 373 -2.70 -30.89 -23.82
N ILE A 374 -2.59 -29.62 -24.23
CA ILE A 374 -2.86 -29.19 -25.62
C ILE A 374 -1.90 -29.88 -26.58
N GLY A 375 -0.59 -29.89 -26.30
CA GLY A 375 0.43 -30.54 -27.14
C GLY A 375 0.17 -32.04 -27.34
N LEU A 376 -0.18 -32.74 -26.26
CA LEU A 376 -0.54 -34.17 -26.29
C LEU A 376 -1.81 -34.41 -27.12
N LEU A 377 -2.84 -33.58 -26.95
CA LEU A 377 -4.09 -33.67 -27.70
C LEU A 377 -3.87 -33.44 -29.20
N ILE A 378 -3.01 -32.49 -29.58
CA ILE A 378 -2.65 -32.24 -30.98
C ILE A 378 -2.00 -33.48 -31.58
N GLN A 379 -1.06 -34.12 -30.89
CA GLN A 379 -0.42 -35.34 -31.37
C GLN A 379 -1.40 -36.50 -31.46
N HIS A 380 -2.25 -36.69 -30.44
CA HIS A 380 -3.25 -37.75 -30.45
C HIS A 380 -4.28 -37.61 -31.57
N ARG A 381 -4.57 -36.39 -32.05
CA ARG A 381 -5.46 -36.18 -33.19
C ARG A 381 -4.79 -36.37 -34.55
N ARG A 382 -3.46 -36.34 -34.60
CA ARG A 382 -2.68 -36.53 -35.84
C ARG A 382 -2.46 -37.99 -36.18
N THR A 383 -2.71 -38.92 -35.26
CA THR A 383 -2.64 -40.36 -35.55
C THR A 383 -3.81 -40.76 -36.45
N PRO A 384 -3.55 -41.32 -37.66
CA PRO A 384 -4.60 -41.86 -38.49
C PRO A 384 -5.26 -43.03 -37.76
N LYS A 385 -6.60 -43.06 -37.67
CA LYS A 385 -7.32 -44.29 -37.32
C LYS A 385 -6.89 -45.37 -38.32
N PRO A 386 -6.43 -46.56 -37.88
CA PRO A 386 -6.17 -47.65 -38.81
C PRO A 386 -7.49 -47.97 -39.53
N ARG A 387 -7.49 -47.91 -40.87
CA ARG A 387 -8.57 -48.48 -41.67
C ARG A 387 -8.57 -49.97 -41.38
N ILE A 388 -9.59 -50.43 -40.66
CA ILE A 388 -9.91 -51.85 -40.55
C ILE A 388 -10.41 -52.24 -41.94
N ASN A 389 -9.62 -53.06 -42.65
CA ASN A 389 -10.04 -53.73 -43.87
C ASN A 389 -10.89 -54.95 -43.53
#